data_AF-A0A1B4LB19-F1
#
_entry.id   AF-A0A1B4LB19-F1
#
_cell.length_a   1.000
_cell.length_b   1.000
_cell.length_c   1.000
_cell.angle_alpha   90.00
_cell.angle_beta   90.00
_cell.angle_gamma   90.00
#
_symmetry.space_group_name_H-M   'P 1'
#
loop_
_entity.id
_entity.type
_entity.pdbx_description
1 polymer ?
#
loop_
_entity_poly.entity_id
_entity_poly.type
_entity_poly.pdbx_seq_one_letter_code
_entity_poly.pdbx_strand_id
1 'polypeptide(L)'
;MTAFAYIDIADVPTHLRETSAQRIDSLTGATLIAFEGCPLIGQSEPEKPQQIEFPFPRLQAIRWQLVEWLSYYGINFTVVF
;
A
#
# COMPACT_ATOMS: atom_id res chain seq x y z
N MET A 1 14.08 14.24 1.42
CA MET A 1 12.78 13.91 2.03
C MET A 1 12.09 12.85 1.19
N THR A 2 11.80 11.71 1.81
CA THR A 2 11.13 10.56 1.21
C THR A 2 9.82 10.43 1.95
N ALA A 3 8.72 10.71 1.26
CA ALA A 3 7.41 10.58 1.85
C ALA A 3 6.89 9.15 1.70
N PHE A 4 6.08 8.70 2.65
CA PHE A 4 5.44 7.40 2.66
C PHE A 4 3.94 7.56 2.89
N ALA A 5 3.15 6.77 2.16
CA ALA A 5 1.72 6.66 2.38
C ALA A 5 1.42 5.39 3.14
N TYR A 6 0.65 5.50 4.22
CA TYR A 6 0.25 4.40 5.07
C TYR A 6 -1.25 4.17 4.97
N ILE A 7 -1.65 2.92 4.85
CA ILE A 7 -3.05 2.47 4.91
C ILE A 7 -3.19 1.34 5.93
N ASP A 8 -4.41 1.13 6.42
CA ASP A 8 -4.75 -0.05 7.22
C ASP A 8 -5.35 -1.13 6.31
N ILE A 9 -4.92 -2.38 6.46
CA ILE A 9 -5.47 -3.53 5.73
C ILE A 9 -6.94 -3.77 6.07
N ALA A 10 -7.41 -3.32 7.24
CA ALA A 10 -8.82 -3.41 7.63
C ALA A 10 -9.72 -2.50 6.78
N ASP A 11 -9.18 -1.38 6.29
CA ASP A 11 -9.88 -0.44 5.41
C ASP A 11 -9.89 -0.92 3.96
N VAL A 12 -9.06 -1.91 3.61
CA VAL A 12 -9.03 -2.47 2.25
C VAL A 12 -10.23 -3.41 2.05
N PRO A 13 -11.04 -3.19 1.00
CA PRO A 13 -12.15 -4.08 0.67
C PRO A 13 -11.75 -5.55 0.57
N THR A 14 -12.60 -6.45 1.08
CA THR A 14 -12.30 -7.89 1.15
C THR A 14 -11.96 -8.50 -0.21
N HIS A 15 -12.65 -8.10 -1.28
CA HIS A 15 -12.36 -8.59 -2.63
C HIS A 15 -10.92 -8.27 -3.09
N LEU A 16 -10.41 -7.06 -2.79
CA LEU A 16 -9.03 -6.69 -3.11
C LEU A 16 -8.01 -7.46 -2.28
N ARG A 17 -8.35 -7.80 -1.03
CA ARG A 17 -7.48 -8.60 -0.16
C ARG A 17 -7.38 -10.03 -0.65
N GLU A 18 -8.49 -10.61 -1.09
CA GLU A 18 -8.55 -11.97 -1.62
C GLU A 18 -7.84 -12.11 -2.97
N THR A 19 -7.91 -11.08 -3.83
CA THR A 19 -7.19 -11.08 -5.12
C THR A 19 -5.76 -10.54 -5.02
N SER A 20 -5.33 -10.09 -3.83
CA SER A 20 -3.98 -9.56 -3.64
C SER A 20 -2.91 -10.65 -3.76
N ALA A 21 -1.79 -10.29 -4.39
CA ALA A 21 -0.60 -11.14 -4.42
C ALA A 21 0.32 -10.74 -3.25
N GLN A 22 0.58 -11.68 -2.34
CA GLN A 22 1.43 -11.46 -1.17
C GLN A 22 2.71 -12.28 -1.26
N ARG A 23 3.83 -11.66 -0.92
CA ARG A 23 5.14 -12.31 -0.88
C ARG A 23 5.92 -11.85 0.34
N ILE A 24 6.36 -12.80 1.15
CA ILE A 24 7.27 -12.55 2.27
C ILE A 24 8.70 -12.43 1.71
N ASP A 25 9.36 -11.32 2.01
CA ASP A 25 10.79 -11.16 1.75
C ASP A 25 11.59 -11.90 2.83
N SER A 26 12.39 -12.88 2.41
CA SER A 26 13.19 -13.71 3.31
C SER A 26 14.37 -12.99 3.96
N LEU A 27 14.77 -11.82 3.44
CA LEU A 27 15.90 -11.04 3.97
C LEU A 27 15.45 -10.06 5.07
N THR A 28 14.32 -9.39 4.86
CA THR A 28 13.81 -8.33 5.74
C THR A 28 12.66 -8.80 6.63
N GLY A 29 12.01 -9.91 6.29
CA GLY A 29 10.79 -10.37 6.95
C GLY A 29 9.55 -9.52 6.62
N ALA A 30 9.67 -8.54 5.73
CA ALA A 30 8.56 -7.71 5.29
C ALA A 30 7.64 -8.50 4.36
N THR A 31 6.33 -8.27 4.48
CA THR A 31 5.34 -8.83 3.56
C THR A 31 5.02 -7.80 2.49
N LEU A 32 5.45 -8.09 1.26
CA LEU A 32 5.11 -7.32 0.06
C LEU A 32 3.72 -7.71 -0.40
N ILE A 33 2.87 -6.73 -0.66
CA ILE A 33 1.47 -6.90 -1.04
C ILE A 33 1.21 -6.09 -2.30
N ALA A 34 0.81 -6.76 -3.37
CA ALA A 34 0.35 -6.14 -4.61
C ALA A 34 -1.18 -6.27 -4.69
N PHE A 35 -1.86 -5.12 -4.73
CA PHE A 35 -3.30 -5.06 -4.92
C PHE A 35 -3.65 -4.91 -6.39
N GLU A 36 -4.79 -5.47 -6.77
CA GLU A 36 -5.32 -5.34 -8.13
C GLU A 36 -5.60 -3.86 -8.45
N GLY A 37 -5.10 -3.40 -9.60
CA GLY A 37 -5.25 -2.01 -10.04
C GLY A 37 -4.40 -0.97 -9.28
N CYS A 38 -3.68 -1.35 -8.22
CA CYS A 38 -2.79 -0.42 -7.53
C CYS A 38 -1.51 -0.23 -8.34
N PRO A 39 -1.07 1.03 -8.58
CA PRO A 39 0.13 1.30 -9.38
C PRO A 39 1.43 0.93 -8.64
N LEU A 40 1.38 0.64 -7.34
CA LEU A 40 2.53 0.38 -6.50
C LEU A 40 2.36 -0.91 -5.70
N ILE A 41 3.50 -1.48 -5.32
CA ILE A 41 3.55 -2.59 -4.36
C ILE A 41 3.67 -1.98 -2.97
N GLY A 42 2.77 -2.39 -2.08
CA GLY A 42 2.84 -2.04 -0.67
C GLY A 42 3.75 -3.02 0.06
N GLN A 43 4.27 -2.60 1.20
CA GLN A 43 4.97 -3.49 2.12
C GLN A 43 4.37 -3.36 3.51
N SER A 44 4.42 -4.43 4.30
CA SER A 44 4.01 -4.41 5.70
C SER A 44 5.12 -5.00 6.53
N GLU A 45 5.46 -4.30 7.61
CA GLU A 45 6.47 -4.76 8.55
C GLU A 45 5.91 -5.88 9.43
N PRO A 46 6.73 -6.87 9.82
CA PRO A 46 6.29 -7.96 10.69
C PRO A 46 5.80 -7.47 12.06
N GLU A 47 6.29 -6.32 12.54
CA GLU A 47 5.85 -5.70 13.79
C GLU A 47 4.45 -5.06 13.68
N LYS A 48 4.03 -4.67 12.47
CA LYS A 48 2.75 -4.00 12.18
C LYS A 48 2.10 -4.58 10.92
N PRO A 49 1.67 -5.85 10.92
CA PRO A 49 1.12 -6.51 9.73
C PRO A 49 -0.21 -5.89 9.25
N GLN A 50 -0.85 -5.07 10.09
CA GLN A 50 -2.08 -4.36 9.74
C GLN A 50 -1.82 -3.11 8.90
N GLN A 51 -0.60 -2.55 8.97
CA GLN A 51 -0.25 -1.33 8.28
C GLN A 51 0.51 -1.65 7.00
N ILE A 52 0.02 -1.14 5.89
CA ILE A 52 0.67 -1.26 4.59
C ILE A 52 1.24 0.10 4.22
N GLU A 53 2.53 0.13 3.94
CA GLU A 53 3.24 1.32 3.53
C GLU A 53 3.58 1.30 2.05
N PHE A 54 3.47 2.46 1.43
CA PHE A 54 3.79 2.69 0.04
C PHE A 54 4.81 3.83 -0.07
N PRO A 55 5.88 3.68 -0.86
CA PRO A 55 6.77 4.79 -1.16
C PRO A 55 5.98 5.86 -1.92
N PHE A 56 5.85 7.06 -1.35
CA PHE A 56 5.03 8.10 -1.95
C PHE A 56 5.74 8.72 -3.17
N PRO A 57 5.19 8.57 -4.39
CA PRO A 57 5.92 8.94 -5.60
C PRO A 57 6.18 10.44 -5.70
N ARG A 58 7.40 10.80 -6.07
CA ARG A 58 7.74 12.18 -6.45
C ARG A 58 7.14 12.56 -7.82
N LEU A 59 6.99 11.58 -8.71
CA LEU A 59 6.37 11.78 -10.01
C LEU A 59 4.86 11.97 -9.84
N GLN A 60 4.35 13.11 -10.31
CA GLN A 60 2.96 13.53 -10.11
C GLN A 60 1.96 12.54 -10.71
N ALA A 61 2.25 11.96 -11.89
CA ALA A 61 1.36 11.01 -12.55
C ALA A 61 1.09 9.76 -11.69
N ILE A 62 2.15 9.14 -11.14
CA ILE A 62 2.02 7.94 -10.30
C ILE A 62 1.34 8.29 -8.97
N ARG A 63 1.65 9.46 -8.41
CA ARG A 63 1.00 9.94 -7.19
C ARG A 63 -0.52 10.08 -7.39
N TRP A 64 -0.95 10.66 -8.51
CA TRP A 64 -2.37 10.79 -8.81
C TRP A 64 -3.04 9.43 -8.98
N GLN A 65 -2.43 8.50 -9.70
CA GLN A 65 -2.96 7.14 -9.85
C GLN A 65 -3.11 6.44 -8.49
N LEU A 66 -2.14 6.59 -7.58
CA LEU A 66 -2.22 6.01 -6.25
C LEU A 66 -3.37 6.62 -5.44
N VAL A 67 -3.46 7.96 -5.41
CA VAL A 67 -4.52 8.67 -4.66
C VAL A 67 -5.90 8.40 -5.25
N GLU A 68 -6.01 8.31 -6.57
CA GLU A 68 -7.25 7.96 -7.26
C GLU A 68 -7.69 6.53 -6.91
N TRP A 69 -6.76 5.56 -6.95
CA TRP A 69 -7.03 4.19 -6.55
C TRP A 69 -7.51 4.11 -5.09
N LEU A 70 -6.81 4.77 -4.16
CA LEU A 70 -7.20 4.84 -2.74
C LEU A 70 -8.59 5.45 -2.57
N SER A 71 -8.88 6.53 -3.31
CA SER A 71 -10.18 7.23 -3.24
C SER A 71 -11.31 6.41 -3.85
N TYR A 72 -11.05 5.70 -4.96
CA TYR A 72 -12.02 4.85 -5.65
C TYR A 72 -12.52 3.72 -4.74
N TYR A 73 -11.61 3.10 -3.98
CA TYR A 73 -11.95 2.04 -3.03
C TYR A 73 -12.36 2.54 -1.65
N GLY A 74 -12.33 3.87 -1.40
CA GLY A 74 -12.69 4.46 -0.11
C GLY A 74 -11.71 4.13 1.02
N ILE A 75 -10.43 3.91 0.70
CA ILE A 75 -9.40 3.52 1.66
C ILE A 75 -8.84 4.77 2.34
N ASN A 76 -8.82 4.81 3.67
CA ASN A 76 -8.17 5.89 4.39
C ASN A 76 -6.65 5.75 4.29
N PHE A 77 -5.98 6.88 4.08
CA PHE A 77 -4.53 6.91 3.99
C PHE A 77 -3.94 8.13 4.67
N THR A 78 -2.73 7.98 5.20
CA THR A 78 -1.95 9.09 5.78
C THR A 78 -0.60 9.19 5.08
N VAL A 79 -0.19 10.41 4.73
CA VAL A 79 1.13 10.67 4.13
C VAL A 79 2.05 11.33 5.16
N VAL A 80 3.22 10.74 5.38
CA VAL A 80 4.27 11.23 6.30
C VAL A 80 5.53 11.57 5.50
N PHE A 81 6.26 12.63 5.86
CA PHE A 81 7.40 13.20 5.12
C PHE A 81 8.75 13.01 5.81
#